data_AF-A0A3P6B5V6-F1
#
_entry.id   AF-A0A3P6B5V6-F1
#
_cell.length_a   1.000
_cell.length_b   1.000
_cell.length_c   1.000
_cell.angle_alpha   90.00
_cell.angle_beta   90.00
_cell.angle_gamma   90.00
#
_symmetry.space_group_name_H-M   'P 1'
#
loop_
_entity.id
_entity.type
_entity.pdbx_description
1 polymer ?
#
loop_
_entity_poly.entity_id
_entity_poly.type
_entity_poly.pdbx_seq_one_letter_code
_entity_poly.pdbx_strand_id
1 'polypeptide(L)'
;MRLQMSPEKLMPNDQNVVQDQPPKHQFETVLQENNIGLRPSVRRASHKPYNKSSLSHPLVNMSRRKTREPKEETVTLGPAVRDGEQVFGVVHIFASFNDTFIHVTDLSGRETLVRITGGMKVKADRDESSPYAAMLAAQDVAQRCKELGITAMHVKLRATGGNKTKTPGPGAQSALRALARSGMKIGRIEDVTPIPTDSTRRKGGRRGRRL
;
A
#
# COMPACT_ATOMS: atom_id res chain seq x y z
N MET A 1 67.24 11.55 30.93
CA MET A 1 67.07 10.32 30.13
C MET A 1 66.32 10.71 28.86
N ARG A 2 67.02 10.70 27.72
CA ARG A 2 66.54 11.14 26.40
C ARG A 2 66.92 10.08 25.39
N LEU A 3 65.99 9.21 25.00
CA LEU A 3 66.03 8.26 23.87
C LEU A 3 64.57 7.80 23.65
N GLN A 4 63.98 7.64 22.48
CA GLN A 4 64.25 7.94 21.08
C GLN A 4 62.93 7.62 20.34
N MET A 5 62.51 8.44 19.38
CA MET A 5 61.36 8.18 18.51
C MET A 5 61.72 7.20 17.37
N SER A 6 60.66 6.59 16.79
CA SER A 6 60.49 6.05 15.42
C SER A 6 60.78 4.55 15.19
N PRO A 7 60.21 3.88 14.14
CA PRO A 7 59.31 4.38 13.09
C PRO A 7 58.07 3.47 12.77
N GLU A 8 57.25 4.00 11.88
CA GLU A 8 56.13 3.38 11.16
C GLU A 8 56.40 1.97 10.61
N LYS A 9 55.37 1.12 10.62
CA LYS A 9 55.25 -0.04 9.72
C LYS A 9 54.03 0.14 8.82
N LEU A 10 54.27 0.63 7.61
CA LEU A 10 53.49 0.31 6.42
C LEU A 10 53.73 -1.15 6.03
N MET A 11 52.66 -1.88 5.69
CA MET A 11 52.57 -2.95 4.66
C MET A 11 51.08 -3.31 4.47
N PRO A 12 50.65 -3.91 3.35
CA PRO A 12 50.70 -3.41 1.97
C PRO A 12 49.28 -3.24 1.38
N ASN A 13 49.18 -2.41 0.34
CA ASN A 13 48.04 -2.37 -0.57
C ASN A 13 48.12 -3.57 -1.52
N ASP A 14 47.11 -4.44 -1.49
CA ASP A 14 46.70 -5.31 -2.59
C ASP A 14 45.16 -5.27 -2.63
N GLN A 15 44.60 -4.44 -3.51
CA GLN A 15 44.04 -4.87 -4.81
C GLN A 15 42.92 -5.92 -4.69
N ASN A 16 41.73 -5.46 -5.10
CA ASN A 16 40.61 -6.25 -5.62
C ASN A 16 39.82 -7.13 -4.63
N VAL A 17 38.91 -6.50 -3.88
CA VAL A 17 37.64 -7.16 -3.50
C VAL A 17 36.56 -6.70 -4.46
N VAL A 18 36.26 -7.60 -5.38
CA VAL A 18 35.28 -7.53 -6.46
C VAL A 18 33.91 -7.13 -5.90
N GLN A 19 33.33 -6.08 -6.49
CA GLN A 19 31.91 -5.81 -6.37
C GLN A 19 31.16 -6.93 -7.10
N ASP A 20 30.48 -7.80 -6.34
CA ASP A 20 29.52 -8.75 -6.92
C ASP A 20 28.33 -7.96 -7.51
N GLN A 21 28.41 -7.66 -8.81
CA GLN A 21 27.23 -7.39 -9.61
C GLN A 21 26.62 -8.73 -10.04
N PRO A 22 25.30 -8.94 -9.90
CA PRO A 22 24.65 -10.06 -10.54
C PRO A 22 24.65 -9.87 -12.08
N PRO A 23 24.91 -10.93 -12.86
CA PRO A 23 25.23 -10.82 -14.29
C PRO A 23 24.03 -10.41 -15.14
N LYS A 24 24.29 -9.55 -16.12
CA LYS A 24 23.39 -9.24 -17.24
C LYS A 24 23.61 -10.24 -18.38
N HIS A 25 22.50 -10.64 -18.99
CA HIS A 25 22.32 -11.37 -20.26
C HIS A 25 22.42 -12.89 -20.21
N GLN A 26 21.29 -13.57 -20.45
CA GLN A 26 20.91 -14.17 -21.75
C GLN A 26 19.90 -15.30 -21.49
N PHE A 27 18.59 -15.00 -21.55
CA PHE A 27 17.58 -15.98 -21.97
C PHE A 27 16.48 -15.21 -22.69
N GLU A 28 16.63 -15.17 -24.01
CA GLU A 28 15.64 -14.71 -24.96
C GLU A 28 14.63 -15.83 -25.21
N THR A 29 13.37 -15.43 -25.43
CA THR A 29 12.25 -16.21 -25.97
C THR A 29 11.70 -17.35 -25.11
N VAL A 30 10.49 -17.19 -24.58
CA VAL A 30 9.24 -17.86 -24.98
C VAL A 30 8.09 -17.16 -24.22
N LEU A 31 6.92 -17.08 -24.85
CA LEU A 31 5.60 -16.64 -24.34
C LEU A 31 5.13 -15.26 -24.81
N GLN A 32 4.78 -15.24 -26.10
CA GLN A 32 3.61 -14.52 -26.60
C GLN A 32 2.37 -14.89 -25.79
N GLU A 33 1.63 -13.84 -25.43
CA GLU A 33 0.17 -13.70 -25.48
C GLU A 33 -0.66 -14.89 -24.99
N ASN A 34 -1.40 -14.69 -23.89
CA ASN A 34 -2.77 -15.17 -23.77
C ASN A 34 -3.44 -14.51 -22.56
N ASN A 35 -4.10 -13.38 -22.80
CA ASN A 35 -5.09 -12.85 -21.87
C ASN A 35 -6.38 -12.54 -22.63
N ILE A 36 -7.41 -13.32 -22.28
CA ILE A 36 -8.83 -12.95 -22.23
C ILE A 36 -9.56 -12.82 -23.57
N GLY A 37 -10.72 -13.48 -23.66
CA GLY A 37 -11.74 -13.01 -24.58
C GLY A 37 -12.87 -13.97 -24.84
N LEU A 38 -13.86 -13.99 -23.95
CA LEU A 38 -15.15 -14.62 -24.12
C LEU A 38 -15.82 -14.25 -25.46
N ARG A 39 -16.44 -15.25 -26.10
CA ARG A 39 -17.32 -15.12 -27.27
C ARG A 39 -18.49 -14.16 -26.98
N PRO A 40 -19.00 -13.49 -28.03
CA PRO A 40 -20.40 -13.79 -28.37
C PRO A 40 -20.63 -14.04 -29.87
N SER A 41 -21.58 -14.95 -30.10
CA SER A 41 -22.16 -15.37 -31.36
C SER A 41 -22.99 -14.27 -32.04
N VAL A 42 -22.73 -13.93 -33.32
CA VAL A 42 -23.80 -13.46 -34.24
C VAL A 42 -23.49 -13.83 -35.70
N ARG A 43 -24.34 -14.71 -36.22
CA ARG A 43 -24.86 -14.96 -37.58
C ARG A 43 -24.16 -14.34 -38.80
N ARG A 44 -23.77 -15.21 -39.73
CA ARG A 44 -23.50 -14.94 -41.16
C ARG A 44 -24.81 -14.83 -41.95
N ALA A 45 -24.93 -13.74 -42.71
CA ALA A 45 -25.71 -13.58 -43.95
C ALA A 45 -25.11 -12.31 -44.60
N SER A 46 -24.95 -12.12 -45.91
CA SER A 46 -25.33 -12.83 -47.13
C SER A 46 -24.61 -12.10 -48.28
N HIS A 47 -24.42 -12.82 -49.39
CA HIS A 47 -24.04 -12.40 -50.75
C HIS A 47 -23.76 -10.92 -51.10
N LYS A 48 -22.64 -10.71 -51.80
CA LYS A 48 -22.52 -9.66 -52.83
C LYS A 48 -22.92 -10.23 -54.20
N PRO A 49 -23.56 -9.41 -55.06
CA PRO A 49 -23.29 -9.49 -56.48
C PRO A 49 -22.91 -8.13 -57.10
N TYR A 50 -21.95 -8.23 -58.03
CA TYR A 50 -21.73 -7.50 -59.29
C TYR A 50 -21.86 -5.96 -59.42
N ASN A 51 -20.67 -5.38 -59.63
CA ASN A 51 -20.21 -4.35 -60.58
C ASN A 51 -21.22 -3.64 -61.53
N LYS A 52 -21.13 -2.30 -61.59
CA LYS A 52 -21.08 -1.51 -62.85
C LYS A 52 -20.76 -0.02 -62.61
N SER A 53 -19.69 0.43 -63.25
CA SER A 53 -19.50 1.69 -63.99
C SER A 53 -20.03 3.04 -63.45
N SER A 54 -19.07 3.98 -63.43
CA SER A 54 -19.17 5.37 -63.90
C SER A 54 -19.61 6.49 -62.95
N LEU A 55 -18.89 7.60 -63.13
CA LEU A 55 -19.21 9.00 -62.84
C LEU A 55 -18.61 9.61 -61.57
N SER A 56 -17.90 10.70 -61.87
CA SER A 56 -17.15 11.63 -61.06
C SER A 56 -17.99 12.33 -60.00
N HIS A 57 -17.47 12.39 -58.77
CA HIS A 57 -17.88 13.37 -57.77
C HIS A 57 -16.64 14.09 -57.20
N PRO A 58 -16.72 15.41 -56.97
CA PRO A 58 -15.60 16.21 -56.50
C PRO A 58 -15.25 15.88 -55.04
N LEU A 59 -13.97 15.99 -54.72
CA LEU A 59 -13.42 15.80 -53.37
C LEU A 59 -14.02 16.83 -52.39
N VAL A 60 -15.09 16.45 -51.70
CA VAL A 60 -15.53 17.14 -50.49
C VAL A 60 -14.57 16.75 -49.38
N ASN A 61 -13.78 17.73 -48.92
CA ASN A 61 -12.90 17.60 -47.77
C ASN A 61 -13.75 17.43 -46.50
N MET A 62 -14.17 16.20 -46.23
CA MET A 62 -14.85 15.85 -44.98
C MET A 62 -13.80 15.83 -43.87
N SER A 63 -13.71 16.94 -43.15
CA SER A 63 -13.04 17.01 -41.86
C SER A 63 -13.51 15.83 -41.01
N ARG A 64 -12.56 14.98 -40.61
CA ARG A 64 -12.80 13.91 -39.64
C ARG A 64 -13.43 14.56 -38.41
N ARG A 65 -14.74 14.43 -38.22
CA ARG A 65 -15.36 14.66 -36.92
C ARG A 65 -14.72 13.63 -36.00
N LYS A 66 -13.76 14.11 -35.21
CA LYS A 66 -13.19 13.36 -34.10
C LYS A 66 -14.34 13.06 -33.17
N THR A 67 -14.86 11.83 -33.23
CA THR A 67 -15.81 11.31 -32.25
C THR A 67 -15.15 11.51 -30.90
N ARG A 68 -15.66 12.46 -30.11
CA ARG A 68 -15.22 12.63 -28.72
C ARG A 68 -15.66 11.37 -28.01
N GLU A 69 -14.70 10.50 -27.71
CA GLU A 69 -14.90 9.45 -26.72
C GLU A 69 -15.48 10.09 -25.45
N PRO A 70 -16.56 9.55 -24.87
CA PRO A 70 -17.10 10.10 -23.64
C PRO A 70 -15.99 10.04 -22.59
N LYS A 71 -15.56 11.21 -22.11
CA LYS A 71 -14.66 11.27 -20.96
C LYS A 71 -15.41 10.60 -19.82
N GLU A 72 -14.85 9.52 -19.28
CA GLU A 72 -15.29 8.99 -18.01
C GLU A 72 -15.09 10.10 -16.97
N GLU A 73 -16.17 10.80 -16.64
CA GLU A 73 -16.20 11.70 -15.51
C GLU A 73 -16.06 10.83 -14.27
N THR A 74 -14.82 10.69 -13.81
CA THR A 74 -14.54 10.12 -12.50
C THR A 74 -15.18 11.04 -11.47
N VAL A 75 -16.38 10.68 -11.03
CA VAL A 75 -17.10 11.38 -9.97
C VAL A 75 -16.21 11.32 -8.73
N THR A 76 -15.54 12.43 -8.46
CA THR A 76 -14.68 12.57 -7.28
C THR A 76 -15.58 12.84 -6.09
N LEU A 77 -15.91 11.76 -5.38
CA LEU A 77 -16.63 11.82 -4.12
C LEU A 77 -15.64 12.23 -3.02
N GLY A 78 -15.70 13.49 -2.62
CA GLY A 78 -14.85 14.02 -1.56
C GLY A 78 -15.35 15.37 -1.06
N PRO A 79 -14.93 15.81 0.14
CA PRO A 79 -15.28 17.13 0.63
C PRO A 79 -14.73 18.22 -0.31
N ALA A 80 -15.51 19.28 -0.51
CA ALA A 80 -15.07 20.47 -1.22
C ALA A 80 -14.19 21.30 -0.27
N VAL A 81 -12.87 21.25 -0.48
CA VAL A 81 -11.88 21.86 0.41
C VAL A 81 -11.19 23.01 -0.31
N ARG A 82 -10.86 24.07 0.43
CA ARG A 82 -10.10 25.20 -0.12
C ARG A 82 -8.62 24.84 -0.29
N ASP A 83 -7.96 25.50 -1.23
CA ASP A 83 -6.53 25.29 -1.45
C ASP A 83 -5.72 25.54 -0.18
N GLY A 84 -4.94 24.53 0.24
CA GLY A 84 -4.09 24.57 1.44
C GLY A 84 -4.72 24.00 2.72
N GLU A 85 -6.03 23.75 2.73
CA GLU A 85 -6.71 23.14 3.87
C GLU A 85 -6.59 21.60 3.84
N GLN A 86 -6.50 20.98 5.02
CA GLN A 86 -6.29 19.54 5.17
C GLN A 86 -7.54 18.90 5.75
N VAL A 87 -7.98 17.82 5.13
CA VAL A 87 -9.06 16.98 5.64
C VAL A 87 -8.44 15.96 6.56
N PHE A 88 -8.80 16.03 7.84
CA PHE A 88 -8.30 15.13 8.87
C PHE A 88 -9.21 13.92 9.03
N GLY A 89 -8.61 12.74 8.96
CA GLY A 89 -9.19 11.49 9.47
C GLY A 89 -8.49 11.02 10.76
N VAL A 90 -8.99 9.94 11.36
CA VAL A 90 -8.32 9.27 12.47
C VAL A 90 -7.95 7.85 12.04
N VAL A 91 -6.67 7.49 12.17
CA VAL A 91 -6.17 6.13 11.98
C VAL A 91 -6.06 5.46 13.33
N HIS A 92 -6.87 4.44 13.53
CA HIS A 92 -6.74 3.48 14.61
C HIS A 92 -5.80 2.35 14.15
N ILE A 93 -4.56 2.39 14.62
CA ILE A 93 -3.58 1.32 14.39
C ILE A 93 -3.67 0.37 15.58
N PHE A 94 -4.32 -0.77 15.40
CA PHE A 94 -4.33 -1.82 16.41
C PHE A 94 -3.25 -2.85 16.09
N ALA A 95 -2.18 -2.84 16.90
CA ALA A 95 -1.03 -3.71 16.71
C ALA A 95 -0.97 -4.76 17.82
N SER A 96 -1.39 -5.97 17.50
CA SER A 96 -1.23 -7.14 18.37
C SER A 96 -0.04 -8.00 17.92
N PHE A 97 0.26 -9.04 18.69
CA PHE A 97 1.31 -10.01 18.31
C PHE A 97 0.86 -11.00 17.24
N ASN A 98 -0.45 -11.10 16.97
CA ASN A 98 -1.00 -12.06 16.02
C ASN A 98 -1.41 -11.38 14.72
N ASP A 99 -1.94 -10.16 14.78
CA ASP A 99 -2.36 -9.40 13.59
C ASP A 99 -2.24 -7.88 13.83
N THR A 100 -2.26 -7.13 12.73
CA THR A 100 -2.22 -5.67 12.69
C THR A 100 -3.41 -5.12 11.91
N PHE A 101 -4.13 -4.18 12.49
CA PHE A 101 -5.30 -3.56 11.87
C PHE A 101 -5.00 -2.10 11.62
N ILE A 102 -5.32 -1.65 10.42
CA ILE A 102 -5.25 -0.26 10.03
C ILE A 102 -6.66 0.15 9.67
N HIS A 103 -7.24 0.94 10.56
CA HIS A 103 -8.63 1.34 10.49
C HIS A 103 -8.73 2.85 10.47
N VAL A 104 -9.31 3.38 9.42
CA VAL A 104 -9.49 4.81 9.20
C VAL A 104 -10.94 5.17 9.41
N THR A 105 -11.16 6.15 10.25
CA THR A 105 -12.47 6.71 10.56
C THR A 105 -12.48 8.22 10.32
N ASP A 106 -13.68 8.79 10.42
CA ASP A 106 -13.88 10.21 10.61
C ASP A 106 -13.35 10.70 11.97
N LEU A 107 -13.41 12.02 12.21
CA LEU A 107 -12.97 12.64 13.46
C LEU A 107 -13.82 12.23 14.67
N SER A 108 -15.12 11.96 14.47
CA SER A 108 -16.02 11.45 15.53
C SER A 108 -15.66 10.01 15.93
N GLY A 109 -15.04 9.25 15.01
CA GLY A 109 -14.71 7.84 15.19
C GLY A 109 -15.93 6.91 15.08
N ARG A 110 -17.04 7.40 14.50
CA ARG A 110 -18.29 6.65 14.34
C ARG A 110 -18.38 6.00 12.98
N GLU A 111 -17.95 6.71 11.94
CA GLU A 111 -18.03 6.24 10.56
C GLU A 111 -16.68 5.71 10.09
N THR A 112 -16.70 4.51 9.50
CA THR A 112 -15.52 3.82 9.03
C THR A 112 -15.33 4.09 7.55
N LEU A 113 -14.20 4.70 7.19
CA LEU A 113 -13.88 5.03 5.80
C LEU A 113 -13.20 3.84 5.12
N VAL A 114 -12.13 3.33 5.75
CA VAL A 114 -11.37 2.20 5.21
C VAL A 114 -10.85 1.34 6.36
N ARG A 115 -10.99 0.02 6.22
CA ARG A 115 -10.41 -0.94 7.16
C ARG A 115 -9.72 -2.06 6.41
N ILE A 116 -8.42 -2.24 6.66
CA ILE A 116 -7.62 -3.32 6.10
C ILE A 116 -6.71 -3.87 7.21
N THR A 117 -6.53 -5.18 7.25
CA THR A 117 -5.64 -5.85 8.21
C THR A 117 -4.43 -6.44 7.52
N GLY A 118 -3.39 -6.75 8.30
CA GLY A 118 -2.20 -7.46 7.83
C GLY A 118 -2.57 -8.81 7.25
N GLY A 119 -3.41 -9.58 7.95
CA GLY A 119 -3.91 -10.88 7.47
C GLY A 119 -4.71 -10.85 6.17
N MET A 120 -5.26 -9.70 5.73
CA MET A 120 -5.88 -9.59 4.41
C MET A 120 -4.85 -9.55 3.26
N LYS A 121 -3.58 -9.24 3.57
CA LYS A 121 -2.52 -9.04 2.57
C LYS A 121 -1.57 -10.23 2.45
N VAL A 122 -1.49 -11.05 3.50
CA VAL A 122 -0.69 -12.27 3.53
C VAL A 122 -1.60 -13.47 3.71
N LYS A 123 -1.26 -14.59 3.06
CA LYS A 123 -2.05 -15.83 3.15
C LYS A 123 -1.60 -16.76 4.30
N ALA A 124 -0.50 -16.43 4.96
CA ALA A 124 0.08 -17.28 6.00
C ALA A 124 -0.25 -16.71 7.38
N ASP A 125 -0.93 -17.51 8.21
CA ASP A 125 -1.40 -17.12 9.55
C ASP A 125 -0.27 -16.62 10.47
N ARG A 126 0.93 -17.18 10.32
CA ARG A 126 2.10 -16.79 11.12
C ARG A 126 2.62 -15.38 10.80
N ASP A 127 2.36 -14.91 9.57
CA ASP A 127 2.95 -13.69 9.01
C ASP A 127 1.95 -12.51 9.05
N GLU A 128 0.75 -12.69 9.62
CA GLU A 128 -0.29 -11.66 9.73
C GLU A 128 0.14 -10.44 10.57
N SER A 129 0.91 -10.66 11.63
CA SER A 129 1.49 -9.59 12.46
C SER A 129 2.80 -9.03 11.91
N SER A 130 3.32 -9.60 10.83
CA SER A 130 4.64 -9.25 10.32
C SER A 130 4.71 -7.76 9.93
N PRO A 131 5.87 -7.11 10.09
CA PRO A 131 6.05 -5.72 9.69
C PRO A 131 5.80 -5.51 8.19
N TYR A 132 6.04 -6.53 7.37
CA TYR A 132 5.79 -6.51 5.94
C TYR A 132 4.28 -6.50 5.62
N ALA A 133 3.49 -7.36 6.27
CA ALA A 133 2.05 -7.38 6.11
C ALA A 133 1.41 -6.03 6.49
N ALA A 134 1.86 -5.46 7.62
CA ALA A 134 1.39 -4.14 8.09
C ALA A 134 1.72 -3.01 7.10
N MET A 135 2.89 -3.05 6.47
CA MET A 135 3.29 -2.07 5.45
C MET A 135 2.39 -2.14 4.21
N LEU A 136 2.11 -3.33 3.69
CA LEU A 136 1.22 -3.51 2.54
C LEU A 136 -0.20 -3.02 2.85
N ALA A 137 -0.72 -3.38 4.02
CA ALA A 137 -2.02 -2.91 4.47
C ALA A 137 -2.08 -1.37 4.55
N ALA A 138 -1.03 -0.72 5.05
CA ALA A 138 -0.95 0.72 5.19
C ALA A 138 -0.95 1.44 3.82
N GLN A 139 -0.25 0.89 2.84
CA GLN A 139 -0.20 1.44 1.49
C GLN A 139 -1.58 1.41 0.83
N ASP A 140 -2.30 0.29 0.95
CA ASP A 140 -3.63 0.15 0.37
C ASP A 140 -4.67 1.05 1.06
N VAL A 141 -4.56 1.19 2.38
CA VAL A 141 -5.40 2.14 3.13
C VAL A 141 -5.14 3.57 2.66
N ALA A 142 -3.88 3.98 2.54
CA ALA A 142 -3.52 5.32 2.10
C ALA A 142 -4.05 5.61 0.68
N GLN A 143 -3.98 4.64 -0.23
CA GLN A 143 -4.51 4.77 -1.58
C GLN A 143 -6.02 5.05 -1.57
N ARG A 144 -6.79 4.24 -0.85
CA ARG A 144 -8.25 4.44 -0.72
C ARG A 144 -8.62 5.73 0.00
N CYS A 145 -7.82 6.17 0.98
CA CYS A 145 -8.04 7.43 1.67
C CYS A 145 -7.87 8.64 0.74
N LYS A 146 -6.92 8.58 -0.20
CA LYS A 146 -6.73 9.62 -1.22
C LYS A 146 -7.90 9.69 -2.20
N GLU A 147 -8.45 8.55 -2.58
CA GLU A 147 -9.65 8.48 -3.44
C GLU A 147 -10.86 9.15 -2.77
N LEU A 148 -10.96 9.08 -1.44
CA LEU A 148 -11.99 9.75 -0.63
C LEU A 148 -11.68 11.21 -0.28
N GLY A 149 -10.52 11.74 -0.70
CA GLY A 149 -10.13 13.13 -0.43
C GLY A 149 -9.56 13.41 0.98
N ILE A 150 -9.16 12.38 1.73
CA ILE A 150 -8.49 12.56 3.02
C ILE A 150 -7.01 12.87 2.78
N THR A 151 -6.50 13.96 3.35
CA THR A 151 -5.11 14.41 3.12
C THR A 151 -4.23 14.30 4.35
N ALA A 152 -4.81 14.36 5.54
CA ALA A 152 -4.10 14.29 6.81
C ALA A 152 -4.80 13.35 7.80
N MET A 153 -4.06 12.81 8.77
CA MET A 153 -4.63 11.88 9.73
C MET A 153 -4.00 12.00 11.12
N HIS A 154 -4.83 11.88 12.15
CA HIS A 154 -4.38 11.64 13.52
C HIS A 154 -4.20 10.14 13.75
N VAL A 155 -3.15 9.76 14.48
CA VAL A 155 -2.83 8.37 14.73
C VAL A 155 -3.16 8.03 16.16
N LYS A 156 -4.01 7.03 16.34
CA LYS A 156 -4.30 6.39 17.62
C LYS A 156 -3.71 5.00 17.60
N LEU A 157 -2.55 4.84 18.22
CA LEU A 157 -1.88 3.56 18.36
C LEU A 157 -2.51 2.78 19.52
N ARG A 158 -2.79 1.50 19.31
CA ARG A 158 -3.43 0.65 20.31
C ARG A 158 -2.75 -0.71 20.37
N ALA A 159 -2.22 -1.07 21.54
CA ALA A 159 -1.86 -2.45 21.85
C ALA A 159 -3.06 -3.25 22.37
N THR A 160 -2.87 -4.53 22.68
CA THR A 160 -3.96 -5.38 23.21
C THR A 160 -4.50 -4.87 24.54
N GLY A 161 -3.61 -4.47 25.45
CA GLY A 161 -3.95 -3.84 26.72
C GLY A 161 -4.78 -4.71 27.66
N GLY A 162 -5.48 -4.06 28.60
CA GLY A 162 -6.26 -4.71 29.64
C GLY A 162 -5.39 -5.58 30.54
N ASN A 163 -5.78 -6.84 30.72
CA ASN A 163 -5.00 -7.82 31.45
C ASN A 163 -3.90 -8.50 30.57
N LYS A 164 -3.76 -8.17 29.28
CA LYS A 164 -2.74 -8.74 28.39
C LYS A 164 -1.52 -7.82 28.28
N THR A 165 -0.81 -7.89 27.16
CA THR A 165 0.36 -7.08 26.84
C THR A 165 -0.05 -5.66 26.49
N LYS A 166 0.63 -4.68 27.11
CA LYS A 166 0.48 -3.25 26.84
C LYS A 166 1.44 -2.75 25.76
N THR A 167 2.45 -3.56 25.42
CA THR A 167 3.39 -3.25 24.36
C THR A 167 2.74 -3.47 22.99
N PRO A 168 2.82 -2.50 22.07
CA PRO A 168 2.33 -2.67 20.71
C PRO A 168 3.11 -3.76 19.97
N GLY A 169 2.42 -4.46 19.07
CA GLY A 169 3.01 -5.53 18.26
C GLY A 169 3.98 -5.04 17.19
N PRO A 170 4.69 -5.97 16.51
CA PRO A 170 5.79 -5.65 15.58
C PRO A 170 5.36 -4.81 14.36
N GLY A 171 4.11 -4.91 13.90
CA GLY A 171 3.62 -4.13 12.76
C GLY A 171 3.28 -2.67 13.05
N ALA A 172 3.28 -2.23 14.33
CA ALA A 172 2.90 -0.85 14.70
C ALA A 172 3.74 0.22 13.99
N GLN A 173 5.06 0.11 14.12
CA GLN A 173 5.98 1.12 13.61
C GLN A 173 6.08 1.09 12.09
N SER A 174 5.99 -0.10 11.50
CA SER A 174 5.99 -0.28 10.05
C SER A 174 4.77 0.32 9.39
N ALA A 175 3.58 0.13 9.97
CA ALA A 175 2.34 0.74 9.48
C ALA A 175 2.41 2.28 9.53
N LEU A 176 2.85 2.86 10.66
CA LEU A 176 2.99 4.30 10.80
C LEU A 176 3.96 4.90 9.76
N ARG A 177 5.13 4.27 9.61
CA ARG A 177 6.14 4.69 8.63
C ARG A 177 5.62 4.58 7.19
N ALA A 178 4.88 3.52 6.88
CA ALA A 178 4.31 3.30 5.56
C ALA A 178 3.25 4.35 5.21
N LEU A 179 2.36 4.71 6.15
CA LEU A 179 1.37 5.79 5.94
C LEU A 179 2.04 7.13 5.63
N ALA A 180 3.10 7.48 6.37
CA ALA A 180 3.87 8.69 6.12
C ALA A 180 4.55 8.67 4.74
N ARG A 181 5.15 7.54 4.36
CA ARG A 181 5.80 7.36 3.05
C ARG A 181 4.81 7.40 1.88
N SER A 182 3.59 6.93 2.10
CA SER A 182 2.50 6.99 1.12
C SER A 182 1.94 8.40 0.91
N GLY A 183 2.46 9.42 1.61
CA GLY A 183 2.10 10.82 1.40
C GLY A 183 0.91 11.32 2.23
N MET A 184 0.47 10.55 3.24
CA MET A 184 -0.51 11.04 4.22
C MET A 184 0.20 11.95 5.23
N LYS A 185 -0.36 13.13 5.49
CA LYS A 185 0.18 14.04 6.50
C LYS A 185 -0.16 13.53 7.89
N ILE A 186 0.85 13.31 8.73
CA ILE A 186 0.67 12.82 10.10
C ILE A 186 0.43 14.02 11.02
N GLY A 187 -0.69 14.01 11.73
CA GLY A 187 -1.00 14.97 12.78
C GLY A 187 -0.54 14.48 14.15
N ARG A 188 -1.47 14.47 15.12
CA ARG A 188 -1.21 14.00 16.49
C ARG A 188 -1.06 12.48 16.53
N ILE A 189 -0.14 12.00 17.37
CA ILE A 189 0.06 10.59 17.66
C ILE A 189 -0.26 10.37 19.14
N GLU A 190 -1.22 9.50 19.41
CA GLU A 190 -1.70 9.19 20.76
C GLU A 190 -1.66 7.67 20.98
N ASP A 191 -1.27 7.24 22.18
CA ASP A 191 -1.44 5.85 22.61
C ASP A 191 -2.79 5.71 23.32
N VAL A 192 -3.67 4.89 22.76
CA VAL A 192 -5.00 4.57 23.29
C VAL A 192 -5.08 3.12 23.78
N THR A 193 -3.95 2.53 24.13
CA THR A 193 -3.89 1.20 24.75
C THR A 193 -4.72 1.21 26.04
N PRO A 194 -5.70 0.29 26.21
CA PRO A 194 -6.56 0.30 27.38
C PRO A 194 -5.75 -0.11 28.62
N ILE A 195 -5.59 0.83 29.56
CA ILE A 195 -4.91 0.61 30.84
C ILE A 195 -5.98 0.59 31.94
N PRO A 196 -6.27 -0.56 32.56
CA PRO A 196 -7.22 -0.63 33.65
C PRO A 196 -6.59 -0.18 34.97
N THR A 197 -7.38 0.46 35.86
CA THR A 197 -6.96 0.84 37.22
C THR A 197 -6.64 -0.39 38.06
N ASP A 198 -7.55 -1.37 38.06
CA ASP A 198 -7.33 -2.74 38.53
C ASP A 198 -7.84 -3.72 37.47
N SER A 199 -7.24 -4.90 37.38
CA SER A 199 -7.47 -5.84 36.29
C SER A 199 -8.02 -7.17 36.76
N THR A 200 -8.84 -7.78 35.91
CA THR A 200 -9.27 -9.17 36.12
C THR A 200 -8.09 -10.13 35.99
N ARG A 201 -8.23 -11.32 36.60
CA ARG A 201 -7.21 -12.38 36.55
C ARG A 201 -6.76 -12.65 35.12
N ARG A 202 -5.43 -12.60 34.90
CA ARG A 202 -4.80 -12.90 33.60
C ARG A 202 -5.09 -14.33 33.15
N LYS A 203 -5.20 -14.54 31.83
CA LYS A 203 -5.31 -15.88 31.23
C LYS A 203 -4.04 -16.69 31.55
N GLY A 204 -4.19 -17.77 32.31
CA GLY A 204 -3.11 -18.65 32.74
C GLY A 204 -3.35 -19.22 34.14
N GLY A 205 -2.66 -20.30 34.48
CA GLY A 205 -2.63 -20.81 35.85
C GLY A 205 -1.79 -19.91 36.76
N ARG A 206 -1.81 -20.17 38.08
CA ARG A 206 -0.92 -19.49 39.05
C ARG A 206 0.56 -19.61 38.66
N ARG A 207 0.93 -20.72 38.01
CA ARG A 207 2.29 -21.02 37.52
C ARG A 207 2.60 -20.40 36.14
N GLY A 208 1.67 -19.65 35.55
CA GLY A 208 1.82 -19.05 34.23
C GLY A 208 1.66 -20.04 33.07
N ARG A 209 2.07 -19.61 31.88
CA ARG A 209 2.14 -20.44 30.67
C ARG A 209 3.53 -21.08 30.60
N ARG A 210 3.59 -22.41 30.67
CA ARG A 210 4.81 -23.21 30.46
C ARG A 210 4.75 -23.76 29.03
N LEU A 211 5.73 -23.37 28.22
CA LEU A 211 6.00 -23.93 26.89
C LEU A 211 7.27 -24.76 26.98
#